data_AF-A7HFZ5-F1
#
_entry.id   AF-A7HFZ5-F1
#
_cell.length_a   1.000
_cell.length_b   1.000
_cell.length_c   1.000
_cell.angle_alpha   90.00
_cell.angle_beta   90.00
_cell.angle_gamma   90.00
#
_symmetry.space_group_name_H-M   'P 1'
#
loop_
_entity.id
_entity.type
_entity.pdbx_description
1 polymer ?
#
loop_
_entity_poly.entity_id
_entity_poly.type
_entity_poly.pdbx_seq_one_letter_code
_entity_poly.pdbx_strand_id
1 'polypeptide(L)'
;MNRTLPLLLAALVVAGCSAKAKKVEKEQQAQRPEPEFPHSIHVDQGIECADCHAGIDKSTSLSQQHLPTSEKCSECHEGYDAPKPGPLPQRINFSHAKHLGQAAVKGKCDTCHKKLPEMGEPRWSMPMDTCTACHKHQADFNEGRCRPCHVDLKGYFPERAYSHQGDWIRLHGPLARPSAESCAQCHDQPYCAECHSATTAAARPSIIFPEEVERGFIHRGDYVSRHMVEAASDPASCQRCHGRKYCETCHEQQNLQGVIGAGRIPESHAKLGWSNDRASGNFHGDAARRNITSCAACHDQGADSLCVACHQVGGPGGNPHPSSFRKRHDAGDIRDNAMCRNCHTAG
;
A
#
# COMPACT_ATOMS: atom_id res chain seq x y z
N MET A 1 -3.57 33.08 -52.29
CA MET A 1 -2.82 32.47 -51.17
C MET A 1 -3.26 33.14 -49.87
N ASN A 2 -4.01 32.42 -49.04
CA ASN A 2 -4.71 32.93 -47.85
C ASN A 2 -3.73 33.30 -46.72
N ARG A 3 -3.76 34.57 -46.28
CA ARG A 3 -2.92 35.14 -45.20
C ARG A 3 -3.51 34.96 -43.79
N THR A 4 -4.33 33.93 -43.56
CA THR A 4 -5.04 33.71 -42.28
C THR A 4 -4.39 32.67 -41.36
N LEU A 5 -3.29 32.02 -41.80
CA LEU A 5 -2.69 30.90 -41.07
C LEU A 5 -1.78 31.25 -39.86
N PRO A 6 -1.16 32.45 -39.71
CA PRO A 6 -0.24 32.68 -38.58
C PRO A 6 -0.93 33.12 -37.28
N LEU A 7 -2.19 33.57 -37.33
CA LEU A 7 -2.92 34.05 -36.16
C LEU A 7 -3.52 32.92 -35.30
N LEU A 8 -3.85 31.77 -35.90
CA LEU A 8 -4.41 30.62 -35.17
C LEU A 8 -3.37 29.89 -34.31
N LEU A 9 -2.10 29.87 -34.73
CA LEU A 9 -1.00 29.28 -33.96
C LEU A 9 -0.63 30.10 -32.71
N ALA A 10 -0.69 31.43 -32.79
CA ALA A 10 -0.44 32.29 -31.63
C ALA A 10 -1.56 32.18 -30.57
N ALA A 11 -2.83 32.03 -30.99
CA ALA A 11 -3.95 31.87 -30.07
C ALA A 11 -3.93 30.53 -29.29
N LEU A 12 -3.45 29.45 -29.92
CA LEU A 12 -3.33 28.13 -29.29
C LEU A 12 -2.22 28.05 -28.22
N VAL A 13 -1.11 28.79 -28.41
CA VAL A 13 0.01 28.82 -27.45
C VAL A 13 -0.35 29.63 -26.19
N VAL A 14 -1.11 30.73 -26.33
CA VAL A 14 -1.57 31.55 -25.19
C VAL A 14 -2.63 30.82 -24.35
N ALA A 15 -3.53 30.07 -24.99
CA ALA A 15 -4.54 29.25 -24.31
C ALA A 15 -3.93 28.11 -23.47
N GLY A 16 -2.88 27.46 -23.98
CA GLY A 16 -2.17 26.37 -23.27
C GLY A 16 -1.40 26.83 -22.02
N CYS A 17 -0.82 28.04 -22.05
CA CYS A 17 -0.16 28.62 -20.88
C CYS A 17 -1.17 29.01 -19.78
N SER A 18 -2.34 29.51 -20.18
CA SER A 18 -3.42 29.91 -19.26
C SER A 18 -4.07 28.69 -18.57
N ALA A 19 -4.20 27.57 -19.27
CA ALA A 19 -4.74 26.32 -18.69
C ALA A 19 -3.76 25.66 -17.69
N LYS A 20 -2.45 25.69 -17.97
CA LYS A 20 -1.42 25.22 -17.03
C LYS A 20 -1.33 26.11 -15.78
N ALA A 21 -1.37 27.43 -15.95
CA ALA A 21 -1.36 28.37 -14.81
C ALA A 21 -2.56 28.15 -13.87
N LYS A 22 -3.77 27.98 -14.43
CA LYS A 22 -4.97 27.66 -13.64
C LYS A 22 -4.91 26.32 -12.92
N LYS A 23 -4.23 25.31 -13.50
CA LYS A 23 -4.03 24.00 -12.87
C LYS A 23 -3.02 24.09 -11.71
N VAL A 24 -1.93 24.83 -11.91
CA VAL A 24 -0.90 25.08 -10.89
C VAL A 24 -1.45 25.92 -9.73
N GLU A 25 -2.25 26.97 -10.00
CA GLU A 25 -2.96 27.72 -8.95
C GLU A 25 -3.89 26.82 -8.12
N LYS A 26 -4.64 25.93 -8.79
CA LYS A 26 -5.58 25.01 -8.13
C LYS A 26 -4.88 23.93 -7.30
N GLU A 27 -3.72 23.45 -7.75
CA GLU A 27 -2.87 22.50 -7.02
C GLU A 27 -2.15 23.17 -5.84
N GLN A 28 -1.70 24.42 -5.99
CA GLN A 28 -1.07 25.20 -4.92
C GLN A 28 -2.07 25.68 -3.85
N GLN A 29 -3.33 25.94 -4.24
CA GLN A 29 -4.39 26.31 -3.30
C GLN A 29 -4.86 25.13 -2.45
N ALA A 30 -4.65 23.89 -2.90
CA ALA A 30 -4.86 22.67 -2.11
C ALA A 30 -3.75 22.39 -1.09
N GLN A 31 -2.64 23.14 -1.12
CA GLN A 31 -1.44 22.95 -0.31
C GLN A 31 -1.14 24.09 0.68
N ARG A 32 -2.01 25.11 0.80
CA ARG A 32 -1.80 26.16 1.82
C ARG A 32 -2.07 25.61 3.23
N PRO A 33 -1.23 25.92 4.22
CA PRO A 33 -1.58 25.72 5.61
C PRO A 33 -2.64 26.77 6.00
N GLU A 34 -3.80 26.33 6.48
CA GLU A 34 -4.74 27.21 7.20
C GLU A 34 -5.10 26.56 8.54
N PRO A 35 -5.06 27.33 9.65
CA PRO A 35 -5.83 28.58 9.77
C PRO A 35 -5.07 29.84 10.27
N GLU A 36 -5.49 31.01 9.78
CA GLU A 36 -4.98 32.35 10.10
C GLU A 36 -5.70 33.00 11.32
N PHE A 37 -5.94 32.27 12.42
CA PHE A 37 -6.60 32.84 13.60
C PHE A 37 -5.95 32.39 14.93
N PRO A 38 -5.47 33.32 15.78
CA PRO A 38 -4.89 32.99 17.09
C PRO A 38 -5.96 32.91 18.19
N HIS A 39 -6.44 31.71 18.53
CA HIS A 39 -7.45 31.55 19.59
C HIS A 39 -6.90 31.94 20.96
N SER A 40 -5.66 31.57 21.27
CA SER A 40 -4.95 31.88 22.52
C SER A 40 -5.06 33.35 22.92
N ILE A 41 -4.74 34.27 22.02
CA ILE A 41 -4.80 35.72 22.28
C ILE A 41 -6.22 36.15 22.67
N HIS A 42 -7.25 35.64 21.98
CA HIS A 42 -8.63 36.06 22.22
C HIS A 42 -9.19 35.46 23.51
N VAL A 43 -8.91 34.18 23.78
CA VAL A 43 -9.34 33.52 25.03
C VAL A 43 -8.64 34.15 26.24
N ASP A 44 -7.37 34.54 26.12
CA ASP A 44 -6.62 35.23 27.19
C ASP A 44 -7.17 36.62 27.51
N GLN A 45 -7.88 37.26 26.57
CA GLN A 45 -8.63 38.51 26.82
C GLN A 45 -9.99 38.28 27.51
N GLY A 46 -10.35 37.04 27.85
CA GLY A 46 -11.61 36.70 28.51
C GLY A 46 -12.81 36.66 27.57
N ILE A 47 -12.58 36.48 26.26
CA ILE A 47 -13.67 36.28 25.29
C ILE A 47 -14.16 34.83 25.41
N GLU A 48 -15.47 34.65 25.60
CA GLU A 48 -16.05 33.32 25.76
C GLU A 48 -16.20 32.62 24.40
N CYS A 49 -16.09 31.28 24.38
CA CYS A 49 -16.15 30.53 23.12
C CYS A 49 -17.45 30.77 22.34
N ALA A 50 -18.57 30.92 23.06
CA ALA A 50 -19.89 31.12 22.48
C ALA A 50 -20.09 32.51 21.87
N ASP A 51 -19.26 33.49 22.23
CA ASP A 51 -19.33 34.85 21.66
C ASP A 51 -18.96 34.83 20.19
N CYS A 52 -17.97 34.01 19.80
CA CYS A 52 -17.56 33.81 18.42
C CYS A 52 -18.29 32.63 17.74
N HIS A 53 -18.52 31.54 18.47
CA HIS A 53 -19.20 30.34 17.95
C HIS A 53 -20.70 30.38 18.25
N ALA A 54 -21.38 31.43 17.80
CA ALA A 54 -22.78 31.68 18.10
C ALA A 54 -23.69 30.50 17.67
N GLY A 55 -24.54 30.05 18.60
CA GLY A 55 -25.51 28.97 18.36
C GLY A 55 -24.92 27.55 18.35
N ILE A 56 -23.63 27.39 18.66
CA ILE A 56 -22.98 26.06 18.74
C ILE A 56 -23.64 25.16 19.80
N ASP A 57 -24.17 25.77 20.86
CA ASP A 57 -24.92 25.11 21.93
C ASP A 57 -26.16 24.36 21.44
N LYS A 58 -26.73 24.78 20.30
CA LYS A 58 -27.91 24.18 19.67
C LYS A 58 -27.57 23.31 18.47
N SER A 59 -26.29 23.20 18.12
CA SER A 59 -25.84 22.46 16.95
C SER A 59 -26.05 20.94 17.12
N THR A 60 -26.76 20.35 16.17
CA THR A 60 -27.04 18.90 16.13
C THR A 60 -26.18 18.13 15.13
N SER A 61 -25.40 18.83 14.31
CA SER A 61 -24.54 18.25 13.28
C SER A 61 -23.34 19.16 13.02
N LEU A 62 -22.18 18.56 12.76
CA LEU A 62 -20.97 19.29 12.35
C LEU A 62 -21.01 19.78 10.89
N SER A 63 -22.05 19.42 10.13
CA SER A 63 -22.27 19.98 8.79
C SER A 63 -22.60 21.47 8.82
N GLN A 64 -23.07 21.99 9.96
CA GLN A 64 -23.33 23.40 10.18
C GLN A 64 -22.09 24.08 10.75
N GLN A 65 -21.58 25.10 10.05
CA GLN A 65 -20.42 25.87 10.48
C GLN A 65 -20.88 27.03 11.37
N HIS A 66 -20.59 26.94 12.66
CA HIS A 66 -20.78 28.04 13.61
C HIS A 66 -19.48 28.84 13.75
N LEU A 67 -18.99 29.38 12.63
CA LEU A 67 -17.79 30.19 12.60
C LEU A 67 -18.17 31.68 12.68
N PRO A 68 -17.34 32.53 13.31
CA PRO A 68 -17.58 33.96 13.37
C PRO A 68 -17.58 34.56 11.96
N THR A 69 -18.44 35.55 11.73
CA THR A 69 -18.50 36.32 10.48
C THR A 69 -17.60 37.55 10.56
N SER A 70 -17.30 38.20 9.43
CA SER A 70 -16.55 39.47 9.43
C SER A 70 -17.22 40.54 10.28
N GLU A 71 -18.56 40.53 10.37
CA GLU A 71 -19.30 41.45 11.24
C GLU A 71 -18.93 41.24 12.72
N LYS A 72 -18.76 39.99 13.16
CA LYS A 72 -18.36 39.68 14.54
C LYS A 72 -16.96 40.20 14.84
N CYS A 73 -16.03 40.09 13.89
CA CYS A 73 -14.68 40.63 14.01
C CYS A 73 -14.69 42.16 14.13
N SER A 74 -15.58 42.80 13.35
CA SER A 74 -15.72 44.26 13.28
C SER A 74 -16.26 44.90 14.55
N GLU A 75 -16.81 44.12 15.50
CA GLU A 75 -17.20 44.62 16.82
C GLU A 75 -16.00 45.10 17.64
N CYS A 76 -14.79 44.60 17.37
CA CYS A 76 -13.54 44.98 18.04
C CYS A 76 -12.44 45.43 17.07
N HIS A 77 -12.40 44.91 15.84
CA HIS A 77 -11.37 45.17 14.83
C HIS A 77 -11.93 45.91 13.62
N GLU A 78 -11.71 47.22 13.55
CA GLU A 78 -12.18 48.04 12.44
C GLU A 78 -11.51 47.62 11.10
N GLY A 79 -12.32 47.27 10.11
CA GLY A 79 -11.86 46.93 8.76
C GLY A 79 -11.17 45.57 8.61
N TYR A 80 -11.36 44.66 9.58
CA TYR A 80 -10.80 43.31 9.51
C TYR A 80 -11.81 42.30 8.97
N ASP A 81 -11.46 41.63 7.87
CA ASP A 81 -12.26 40.54 7.31
C ASP A 81 -11.90 39.20 7.96
N ALA A 82 -12.91 38.40 8.28
CA ALA A 82 -12.71 37.07 8.84
C ALA A 82 -11.96 36.18 7.83
N PRO A 83 -10.97 35.37 8.28
CA PRO A 83 -10.31 34.40 7.42
C PRO A 83 -11.33 33.45 6.79
N LYS A 84 -11.12 33.09 5.52
CA LYS A 84 -12.01 32.12 4.85
C LYS A 84 -11.86 30.76 5.53
N PRO A 85 -12.97 30.10 5.90
CA PRO A 85 -12.88 28.74 6.42
C PRO A 85 -12.34 27.79 5.35
N GLY A 86 -11.23 27.11 5.64
CA GLY A 86 -10.83 25.94 4.87
C GLY A 86 -11.89 24.83 4.91
N PRO A 87 -11.92 23.92 3.91
CA PRO A 87 -12.89 22.84 3.85
C PRO A 87 -12.81 21.96 5.11
N LEU A 88 -13.94 21.75 5.77
CA LEU A 88 -14.03 20.86 6.92
C LEU A 88 -14.13 19.41 6.44
N PRO A 89 -13.20 18.52 6.80
CA PRO A 89 -13.40 17.08 6.59
C PRO A 89 -14.39 16.57 7.64
N GLN A 90 -15.69 16.86 7.46
CA GLN A 90 -16.72 16.38 8.38
C GLN A 90 -17.02 14.92 8.09
N ARG A 91 -16.22 14.03 8.70
CA ARG A 91 -16.38 12.58 8.61
C ARG A 91 -16.92 11.96 9.90
N ILE A 92 -17.35 12.78 10.87
CA ILE A 92 -17.97 12.30 12.12
C ILE A 92 -19.37 12.89 12.33
N ASN A 93 -20.26 12.05 12.86
CA ASN A 93 -21.60 12.39 13.32
C ASN A 93 -21.52 12.84 14.78
N PHE A 94 -21.60 14.15 15.02
CA PHE A 94 -21.55 14.71 16.37
C PHE A 94 -22.55 15.84 16.56
N SER A 95 -23.14 15.90 17.76
CA SER A 95 -24.07 16.95 18.18
C SER A 95 -23.57 17.62 19.44
N HIS A 96 -23.23 18.91 19.35
CA HIS A 96 -22.87 19.73 20.51
C HIS A 96 -24.04 19.85 21.48
N ALA A 97 -25.26 20.08 20.98
CA ALA A 97 -26.47 20.21 21.80
C ALA A 97 -26.71 19.00 22.72
N LYS A 98 -26.48 17.78 22.22
CA LYS A 98 -26.62 16.57 23.03
C LYS A 98 -25.52 16.43 24.08
N HIS A 99 -24.29 16.86 23.79
CA HIS A 99 -23.13 16.64 24.65
C HIS A 99 -22.96 17.73 25.71
N LEU A 100 -23.21 19.00 25.39
CA LEU A 100 -23.02 20.11 26.33
C LEU A 100 -23.93 19.98 27.56
N GLY A 101 -25.13 19.42 27.40
CA GLY A 101 -26.05 19.14 28.51
C GLY A 101 -25.71 17.91 29.35
N GLN A 102 -24.69 17.12 28.99
CA GLN A 102 -24.32 15.93 29.75
C GLN A 102 -23.59 16.30 31.04
N ALA A 103 -23.86 15.56 32.12
CA ALA A 103 -23.24 15.77 33.42
C ALA A 103 -21.70 15.68 33.40
N ALA A 104 -21.13 14.94 32.45
CA ALA A 104 -19.68 14.82 32.26
C ALA A 104 -19.05 16.07 31.62
N VAL A 105 -19.79 16.79 30.76
CA VAL A 105 -19.30 17.95 30.00
C VAL A 105 -19.65 19.26 30.69
N LYS A 106 -20.83 19.37 31.32
CA LYS A 106 -21.29 20.56 32.06
C LYS A 106 -21.15 21.88 31.27
N GLY A 107 -21.41 21.84 29.97
CA GLY A 107 -21.28 23.00 29.08
C GLY A 107 -19.83 23.46 28.81
N LYS A 108 -18.81 22.74 29.31
CA LYS A 108 -17.41 23.13 29.18
C LYS A 108 -16.78 22.63 27.88
N CYS A 109 -16.40 23.56 27.01
CA CYS A 109 -15.83 23.29 25.68
C CYS A 109 -14.45 22.60 25.75
N ASP A 110 -13.63 22.98 26.73
CA ASP A 110 -12.27 22.47 26.98
C ASP A 110 -12.22 21.00 27.40
N THR A 111 -13.36 20.43 27.82
CA THR A 111 -13.51 18.98 28.08
C THR A 111 -13.10 18.16 26.87
N CYS A 112 -13.48 18.61 25.67
CA CYS A 112 -13.16 17.95 24.40
C CYS A 112 -12.10 18.73 23.61
N HIS A 113 -12.21 20.06 23.53
CA HIS A 113 -11.29 20.92 22.78
C HIS A 113 -10.03 21.26 23.58
N LYS A 114 -9.30 20.23 24.03
CA LYS A 114 -8.09 20.37 24.86
C LYS A 114 -6.96 21.15 24.19
N LYS A 115 -6.97 21.21 22.87
CA LYS A 115 -6.04 22.01 22.07
C LYS A 115 -6.81 22.78 21.02
N LEU A 116 -6.71 24.11 21.07
CA LEU A 116 -7.31 25.00 20.08
C LEU A 116 -6.38 25.13 18.87
N PRO A 117 -6.93 25.30 17.64
CA PRO A 117 -6.12 25.61 16.47
C PRO A 117 -5.42 26.96 16.66
N GLU A 118 -4.11 27.00 16.45
CA GLU A 118 -3.32 28.22 16.56
C GLU A 118 -2.61 28.52 15.23
N MET A 119 -2.20 29.78 15.06
CA MET A 119 -1.47 30.22 13.88
C MET A 119 -0.16 29.44 13.71
N GLY A 120 0.07 28.94 12.49
CA GLY A 120 1.29 28.22 12.15
C GLY A 120 1.39 26.79 12.72
N GLU A 121 0.38 26.33 13.46
CA GLU A 121 0.35 24.96 13.97
C GLU A 121 -0.36 24.00 13.01
N PRO A 122 0.14 22.75 12.90
CA PRO A 122 -0.59 21.71 12.17
C PRO A 122 -1.95 21.47 12.81
N ARG A 123 -2.97 21.26 11.96
CA ARG A 123 -4.35 21.04 12.39
C ARG A 123 -4.41 19.86 13.35
N TRP A 124 -4.79 20.14 14.59
CA TRP A 124 -4.97 19.10 15.60
C TRP A 124 -6.14 18.20 15.23
N SER A 125 -5.90 16.88 15.24
CA SER A 125 -6.96 15.88 15.12
C SER A 125 -7.32 15.39 16.51
N MET A 126 -8.61 15.42 16.83
CA MET A 126 -9.08 14.97 18.13
C MET A 126 -8.79 13.48 18.30
N PRO A 127 -8.04 13.08 19.35
CA PRO A 127 -7.76 11.68 19.60
C PRO A 127 -9.03 10.98 20.10
N MET A 128 -9.18 9.70 19.73
CA MET A 128 -10.39 8.91 20.01
C MET A 128 -10.70 8.78 21.50
N ASP A 129 -9.68 8.80 22.36
CA ASP A 129 -9.80 8.78 23.81
C ASP A 129 -10.65 9.95 24.35
N THR A 130 -10.66 11.09 23.66
CA THR A 130 -11.52 12.23 23.99
C THR A 130 -13.00 11.83 23.94
N CYS A 131 -13.38 10.99 22.98
CA CYS A 131 -14.74 10.48 22.84
C CYS A 131 -14.97 9.26 23.74
N THR A 132 -14.00 8.33 23.83
CA THR A 132 -14.21 7.04 24.50
C THR A 132 -14.07 7.09 26.02
N ALA A 133 -13.45 8.12 26.60
CA ALA A 133 -13.29 8.26 28.04
C ALA A 133 -14.62 8.39 28.83
N CYS A 134 -15.72 8.74 28.17
CA CYS A 134 -17.00 9.08 28.81
C CYS A 134 -18.08 8.02 28.51
N HIS A 135 -18.22 7.05 29.41
CA HIS A 135 -19.39 6.19 29.65
C HIS A 135 -19.91 5.22 28.58
N LYS A 136 -20.04 5.58 27.28
CA LYS A 136 -20.72 4.72 26.27
C LYS A 136 -19.91 4.43 25.03
N HIS A 137 -19.05 5.36 24.64
CA HIS A 137 -18.29 5.22 23.39
C HIS A 137 -17.16 4.20 23.49
N GLN A 138 -16.66 3.89 24.70
CA GLN A 138 -15.65 2.85 24.87
C GLN A 138 -16.17 1.46 24.49
N ALA A 139 -17.43 1.16 24.79
CA ALA A 139 -18.03 -0.13 24.42
C ALA A 139 -18.18 -0.24 22.90
N ASP A 140 -18.73 0.80 22.26
CA ASP A 140 -18.83 0.87 20.80
C ASP A 140 -17.45 0.75 20.13
N PHE A 141 -16.43 1.40 20.68
CA PHE A 141 -15.05 1.28 20.23
C PHE A 141 -14.54 -0.15 20.39
N ASN A 142 -14.60 -0.74 21.59
CA ASN A 142 -14.11 -2.11 21.82
C ASN A 142 -14.79 -3.16 20.94
N GLU A 143 -16.04 -2.92 20.55
CA GLU A 143 -16.84 -3.83 19.72
C GLU A 143 -16.75 -3.49 18.22
N GLY A 144 -15.89 -2.53 17.83
CA GLY A 144 -15.66 -2.16 16.43
C GLY A 144 -16.85 -1.45 15.76
N ARG A 145 -17.80 -0.92 16.53
CA ARG A 145 -18.96 -0.18 16.02
C ARG A 145 -18.62 1.28 15.83
N CYS A 146 -18.07 1.60 14.66
CA CYS A 146 -17.57 2.95 14.39
C CYS A 146 -18.60 3.85 13.68
N ARG A 147 -19.55 3.29 12.91
CA ARG A 147 -20.61 4.01 12.18
C ARG A 147 -21.50 4.96 13.02
N PRO A 148 -21.78 4.72 14.31
CA PRO A 148 -22.51 5.68 15.12
C PRO A 148 -21.81 7.04 15.21
N CYS A 149 -20.48 7.05 15.15
CA CYS A 149 -19.66 8.25 15.25
C CYS A 149 -19.05 8.66 13.91
N HIS A 150 -18.74 7.74 13.00
CA HIS A 150 -18.08 8.04 11.73
C HIS A 150 -19.04 7.89 10.55
N VAL A 151 -19.08 8.91 9.69
CA VAL A 151 -19.86 8.90 8.43
C VAL A 151 -19.21 7.96 7.42
N ASP A 152 -17.88 8.01 7.34
CA ASP A 152 -17.06 7.20 6.45
C ASP A 152 -15.66 7.05 7.07
N LEU A 153 -15.13 5.83 7.07
CA LEU A 153 -13.78 5.51 7.53
C LEU A 153 -12.81 5.23 6.38
N LYS A 154 -13.28 5.27 5.13
CA LYS A 154 -12.39 5.07 3.97
C LYS A 154 -11.27 6.10 3.97
N GLY A 155 -10.04 5.63 3.80
CA GLY A 155 -8.82 6.44 3.86
C GLY A 155 -8.33 6.78 5.27
N TYR A 156 -9.09 6.42 6.31
CA TYR A 156 -8.55 6.26 7.66
C TYR A 156 -8.12 4.80 7.83
N PHE A 157 -6.97 4.58 8.45
CA PHE A 157 -6.40 3.26 8.70
C PHE A 157 -6.51 2.91 10.19
N PRO A 158 -7.74 2.63 10.70
CA PRO A 158 -7.94 2.26 12.10
C PRO A 158 -7.33 0.90 12.43
N GLU A 159 -6.79 0.14 11.46
CA GLU A 159 -6.00 -1.07 11.73
C GLU A 159 -4.80 -0.83 12.66
N ARG A 160 -4.36 0.42 12.83
CA ARG A 160 -3.35 0.73 13.87
C ARG A 160 -3.92 0.65 15.29
N ALA A 161 -5.23 0.83 15.44
CA ALA A 161 -5.93 0.70 16.72
C ALA A 161 -6.41 -0.73 16.99
N TYR A 162 -6.50 -1.60 15.98
CA TYR A 162 -6.90 -3.00 16.12
C TYR A 162 -5.82 -3.94 15.58
N SER A 163 -5.34 -4.83 16.44
CA SER A 163 -4.31 -5.79 16.04
C SER A 163 -4.83 -6.73 14.96
N HIS A 164 -4.26 -6.63 13.76
CA HIS A 164 -4.35 -7.62 12.70
C HIS A 164 -3.19 -8.65 12.80
N GLN A 165 -2.49 -8.69 13.94
CA GLN A 165 -1.34 -9.56 14.14
C GLN A 165 -1.77 -11.00 14.46
N GLY A 166 -0.83 -11.93 14.27
CA GLY A 166 -1.03 -13.35 14.48
C GLY A 166 -1.44 -14.07 13.20
N ASP A 167 -2.21 -15.15 13.35
CA ASP A 167 -2.59 -16.07 12.27
C ASP A 167 -3.82 -15.54 11.49
N TRP A 168 -3.81 -14.25 11.14
CA TRP A 168 -4.94 -13.54 10.51
C TRP A 168 -5.37 -14.22 9.21
N ILE A 169 -4.41 -14.66 8.38
CA ILE A 169 -4.70 -15.38 7.14
C ILE A 169 -5.53 -16.64 7.39
N ARG A 170 -5.34 -17.34 8.52
CA ARG A 170 -6.20 -18.48 8.90
C ARG A 170 -7.53 -18.05 9.52
N LEU A 171 -7.53 -17.01 10.34
CA LEU A 171 -8.68 -16.64 11.17
C LEU A 171 -9.67 -15.70 10.48
N HIS A 172 -9.25 -14.95 9.47
CA HIS A 172 -10.10 -13.94 8.83
C HIS A 172 -11.30 -14.55 8.09
N GLY A 173 -11.18 -15.75 7.53
CA GLY A 173 -12.30 -16.40 6.82
C GLY A 173 -13.49 -16.71 7.75
N PRO A 174 -13.28 -17.43 8.86
CA PRO A 174 -14.32 -17.66 9.88
C PRO A 174 -14.89 -16.39 10.49
N LEU A 175 -14.07 -15.33 10.63
CA LEU A 175 -14.52 -14.03 11.15
C LEU A 175 -15.33 -13.26 10.09
N ALA A 176 -14.84 -13.16 8.85
CA ALA A 176 -15.45 -12.38 7.78
C ALA A 176 -16.76 -12.98 7.27
N ARG A 177 -16.93 -14.31 7.27
CA ARG A 177 -18.17 -14.96 6.79
C ARG A 177 -19.45 -14.43 7.49
N PRO A 178 -19.52 -14.39 8.84
CA PRO A 178 -20.67 -13.83 9.54
C PRO A 178 -20.63 -12.31 9.67
N SER A 179 -19.46 -11.65 9.58
CA SER A 179 -19.32 -10.22 9.89
C SER A 179 -18.68 -9.38 8.78
N ALA A 180 -18.88 -9.75 7.51
CA ALA A 180 -18.31 -9.03 6.36
C ALA A 180 -18.64 -7.53 6.36
N GLU A 181 -19.85 -7.17 6.79
CA GLU A 181 -20.30 -5.77 6.94
C GLU A 181 -19.44 -4.99 7.95
N SER A 182 -18.89 -5.68 8.96
CA SER A 182 -18.01 -5.05 9.95
C SER A 182 -16.64 -4.71 9.36
N CYS A 183 -16.10 -5.60 8.51
CA CYS A 183 -14.86 -5.36 7.78
C CYS A 183 -15.04 -4.23 6.75
N ALA A 184 -16.20 -4.20 6.08
CA ALA A 184 -16.56 -3.20 5.08
C ALA A 184 -16.75 -1.78 5.66
N GLN A 185 -16.75 -1.64 7.00
CA GLN A 185 -16.72 -0.31 7.63
C GLN A 185 -15.40 0.41 7.33
N CYS A 186 -14.28 -0.33 7.17
CA CYS A 186 -12.95 0.24 6.95
C CYS A 186 -12.34 -0.15 5.59
N HIS A 187 -12.63 -1.36 5.10
CA HIS A 187 -12.05 -1.89 3.86
C HIS A 187 -13.02 -1.80 2.67
N ASP A 188 -12.52 -1.33 1.53
CA ASP A 188 -13.28 -1.32 0.28
C ASP A 188 -13.26 -2.68 -0.43
N GLN A 189 -14.20 -2.92 -1.33
CA GLN A 189 -14.28 -4.17 -2.12
C GLN A 189 -12.97 -4.56 -2.85
N PRO A 190 -12.15 -3.63 -3.40
CA PRO A 190 -10.87 -3.98 -3.98
C PRO A 190 -9.91 -4.68 -3.00
N TYR A 191 -9.92 -4.29 -1.72
CA TYR A 191 -9.09 -4.93 -0.70
C TYR A 191 -9.38 -6.43 -0.56
N CYS A 192 -10.67 -6.80 -0.54
CA CYS A 192 -11.07 -8.20 -0.54
C CYS A 192 -10.72 -8.88 -1.88
N ALA A 193 -10.91 -8.16 -2.98
CA ALA A 193 -10.67 -8.66 -4.33
C ALA A 193 -9.18 -8.92 -4.62
N GLU A 194 -8.25 -8.25 -3.94
CA GLU A 194 -6.81 -8.49 -4.07
C GLU A 194 -6.38 -9.90 -3.63
N CYS A 195 -7.20 -10.62 -2.87
CA CYS A 195 -6.97 -12.03 -2.50
C CYS A 195 -8.10 -12.98 -2.95
N HIS A 196 -9.35 -12.49 -3.02
CA HIS A 196 -10.52 -13.34 -3.32
C HIS A 196 -11.07 -13.18 -4.74
N SER A 197 -10.52 -12.29 -5.57
CA SER A 197 -10.98 -12.15 -6.95
C SER A 197 -10.43 -13.27 -7.82
N ALA A 198 -11.31 -14.08 -8.39
CA ALA A 198 -10.95 -15.11 -9.36
C ALA A 198 -10.28 -14.53 -10.62
N THR A 199 -10.48 -13.23 -10.91
CA THR A 199 -10.02 -12.57 -12.15
C THR A 199 -8.73 -11.77 -11.95
N THR A 200 -8.57 -11.12 -10.79
CA THR A 200 -7.42 -10.23 -10.50
C THR A 200 -6.44 -10.82 -9.48
N ALA A 201 -6.84 -11.83 -8.71
CA ALA A 201 -6.06 -12.45 -7.66
C ALA A 201 -6.33 -13.96 -7.57
N ALA A 202 -6.13 -14.69 -8.68
CA ALA A 202 -6.16 -16.15 -8.68
C ALA A 202 -4.98 -16.79 -7.89
N ALA A 203 -4.25 -15.99 -7.12
CA ALA A 203 -3.04 -16.34 -6.42
C ALA A 203 -3.38 -16.80 -4.99
N ARG A 204 -2.97 -18.02 -4.64
CA ARG A 204 -3.04 -18.52 -3.25
C ARG A 204 -2.25 -17.58 -2.33
N PRO A 205 -2.53 -17.49 -1.02
CA PRO A 205 -1.72 -16.71 -0.08
C PRO A 205 -0.21 -17.02 -0.17
N SER A 206 0.16 -18.26 -0.49
CA SER A 206 1.55 -18.68 -0.74
C SER A 206 2.24 -18.01 -1.94
N ILE A 207 1.46 -17.40 -2.83
CA ILE A 207 1.92 -16.67 -4.02
C ILE A 207 1.93 -15.16 -3.73
N ILE A 208 1.00 -14.66 -2.91
CA ILE A 208 0.90 -13.26 -2.52
C ILE A 208 1.93 -12.92 -1.43
N PHE A 209 2.15 -13.84 -0.49
CA PHE A 209 3.09 -13.73 0.63
C PHE A 209 4.16 -14.85 0.55
N PRO A 210 5.01 -14.85 -0.50
CA PRO A 210 5.98 -15.92 -0.70
C PRO A 210 7.03 -15.98 0.42
N GLU A 211 7.21 -14.90 1.18
CA GLU A 211 8.24 -14.79 2.22
C GLU A 211 7.73 -15.02 3.66
N GLU A 212 6.43 -15.19 3.86
CA GLU A 212 5.87 -15.39 5.20
C GLU A 212 5.93 -16.88 5.59
N VAL A 213 6.24 -17.16 6.85
CA VAL A 213 6.24 -18.52 7.42
C VAL A 213 5.31 -18.52 8.62
N GLU A 214 4.17 -19.19 8.49
CA GLU A 214 3.11 -19.24 9.50
C GLU A 214 2.83 -20.68 9.92
N ARG A 215 2.10 -20.89 11.02
CA ARG A 215 1.73 -22.26 11.46
C ARG A 215 0.94 -23.04 10.41
N GLY A 216 0.11 -22.36 9.61
CA GLY A 216 -0.62 -22.97 8.49
C GLY A 216 0.16 -23.04 7.18
N PHE A 217 1.31 -22.34 7.11
CA PHE A 217 2.14 -22.18 5.92
C PHE A 217 3.62 -22.27 6.34
N ILE A 218 4.06 -23.48 6.67
CA ILE A 218 5.38 -23.73 7.26
C ILE A 218 6.49 -23.70 6.18
N HIS A 219 6.13 -23.81 4.90
CA HIS A 219 7.07 -23.77 3.78
C HIS A 219 6.68 -22.63 2.84
N ARG A 220 7.65 -21.78 2.51
CA ARG A 220 7.52 -20.68 1.55
C ARG A 220 7.18 -21.20 0.15
N GLY A 221 6.55 -20.37 -0.68
CA GLY A 221 6.15 -20.74 -2.05
C GLY A 221 7.33 -20.99 -3.00
N ASP A 222 8.52 -20.53 -2.62
CA ASP A 222 9.79 -20.64 -3.32
C ASP A 222 10.77 -21.58 -2.60
N TYR A 223 10.29 -22.47 -1.71
CA TYR A 223 11.14 -23.34 -0.89
C TYR A 223 12.30 -23.99 -1.68
N VAL A 224 12.06 -24.50 -2.90
CA VAL A 224 13.09 -25.14 -3.73
C VAL A 224 14.30 -24.22 -4.01
N SER A 225 14.10 -22.92 -4.23
CA SER A 225 15.20 -22.00 -4.58
C SER A 225 16.00 -21.50 -3.36
N ARG A 226 15.43 -21.56 -2.15
CA ARG A 226 16.07 -21.04 -0.91
C ARG A 226 16.47 -22.09 0.10
N HIS A 227 15.89 -23.29 0.05
CA HIS A 227 16.12 -24.30 1.09
C HIS A 227 17.58 -24.73 1.20
N MET A 228 18.40 -24.52 0.17
CA MET A 228 19.85 -24.75 0.26
C MET A 228 20.52 -23.82 1.30
N VAL A 229 20.07 -22.58 1.43
CA VAL A 229 20.60 -21.59 2.39
C VAL A 229 20.10 -21.92 3.79
N GLU A 230 18.80 -22.23 3.91
CA GLU A 230 18.16 -22.60 5.17
C GLU A 230 18.72 -23.92 5.72
N ALA A 231 18.85 -24.94 4.87
CA ALA A 231 19.42 -26.24 5.25
C ALA A 231 20.93 -26.18 5.50
N ALA A 232 21.67 -25.28 4.87
CA ALA A 232 23.07 -25.04 5.20
C ALA A 232 23.23 -24.34 6.57
N SER A 233 22.25 -23.54 6.97
CA SER A 233 22.28 -22.76 8.22
C SER A 233 21.77 -23.54 9.43
N ASP A 234 20.58 -24.15 9.32
CA ASP A 234 19.96 -24.96 10.37
C ASP A 234 19.17 -26.14 9.77
N PRO A 235 19.85 -27.25 9.42
CA PRO A 235 19.19 -28.44 8.91
C PRO A 235 18.31 -29.13 9.97
N ALA A 236 18.54 -28.87 11.26
CA ALA A 236 17.77 -29.48 12.34
C ALA A 236 16.34 -28.93 12.42
N SER A 237 16.12 -27.68 11.99
CA SER A 237 14.79 -27.06 11.89
C SER A 237 13.81 -27.92 11.08
N CYS A 238 14.23 -28.41 9.91
CA CYS A 238 13.44 -29.28 9.04
C CYS A 238 13.31 -30.70 9.60
N GLN A 239 14.36 -31.20 10.25
CA GLN A 239 14.43 -32.58 10.76
C GLN A 239 13.46 -32.86 11.91
N ARG A 240 12.91 -31.81 12.54
CA ARG A 240 11.85 -31.93 13.56
C ARG A 240 10.57 -32.52 13.00
N CYS A 241 10.30 -32.32 11.70
CA CYS A 241 9.09 -32.80 11.04
C CYS A 241 9.40 -33.78 9.89
N HIS A 242 10.52 -33.60 9.19
CA HIS A 242 10.92 -34.41 8.03
C HIS A 242 12.11 -35.31 8.34
N GLY A 243 12.08 -36.58 7.91
CA GLY A 243 13.23 -37.47 8.05
C GLY A 243 14.33 -37.18 7.03
N ARG A 244 15.61 -37.48 7.34
CA ARG A 244 16.76 -37.28 6.43
C ARG A 244 16.58 -37.91 5.04
N LYS A 245 15.89 -39.06 4.99
CA LYS A 245 15.58 -39.78 3.74
C LYS A 245 14.79 -38.93 2.74
N TYR A 246 13.97 -37.98 3.21
CA TYR A 246 13.22 -37.06 2.33
C TYR A 246 14.16 -36.22 1.48
N CYS A 247 15.17 -35.61 2.10
CA CYS A 247 16.19 -34.81 1.41
C CYS A 247 17.00 -35.68 0.44
N GLU A 248 17.46 -36.86 0.90
CA GLU A 248 18.25 -37.79 0.09
C GLU A 248 17.49 -38.26 -1.15
N THR A 249 16.23 -38.67 -0.99
CA THR A 249 15.40 -39.18 -2.09
C THR A 249 15.14 -38.09 -3.14
N CYS A 250 14.84 -36.86 -2.70
CA CYS A 250 14.64 -35.75 -3.61
C CYS A 250 15.93 -35.43 -4.37
N HIS A 251 17.06 -35.31 -3.67
CA HIS A 251 18.34 -34.97 -4.30
C HIS A 251 18.84 -36.07 -5.27
N GLU A 252 18.59 -37.34 -4.96
CA GLU A 252 18.89 -38.46 -5.83
C GLU A 252 18.02 -38.43 -7.10
N GLN A 253 16.71 -38.23 -6.97
CA GLN A 253 15.79 -38.10 -8.10
C GLN A 253 16.14 -36.94 -9.02
N GLN A 254 16.64 -35.85 -8.46
CA GLN A 254 17.07 -34.66 -9.22
C GLN A 254 18.54 -34.73 -9.70
N ASN A 255 19.22 -35.86 -9.46
CA ASN A 255 20.62 -36.09 -9.82
C ASN A 255 21.58 -34.97 -9.32
N LEU A 256 21.36 -34.49 -8.09
CA LEU A 256 22.13 -33.43 -7.45
C LEU A 256 23.38 -34.00 -6.75
N GLN A 257 24.24 -34.65 -7.53
CA GLN A 257 25.43 -35.36 -7.04
C GLN A 257 26.64 -34.44 -6.81
N GLY A 258 26.67 -33.27 -7.46
CA GLY A 258 27.77 -32.33 -7.35
C GLY A 258 27.69 -31.47 -6.09
N VAL A 259 28.82 -30.88 -5.68
CA VAL A 259 28.93 -30.06 -4.48
C VAL A 259 29.67 -28.76 -4.80
N ILE A 260 29.08 -27.61 -4.45
CA ILE A 260 29.75 -26.31 -4.45
C ILE A 260 29.53 -25.67 -3.09
N GLY A 261 30.60 -25.47 -2.32
CA GLY A 261 30.51 -25.02 -0.93
C GLY A 261 29.67 -25.99 -0.09
N ALA A 262 28.63 -25.47 0.57
CA ALA A 262 27.66 -26.27 1.34
C ALA A 262 26.46 -26.77 0.53
N GLY A 263 26.33 -26.37 -0.75
CA GLY A 263 25.18 -26.67 -1.60
C GLY A 263 25.39 -27.91 -2.49
N ARG A 264 24.29 -28.63 -2.76
CA ARG A 264 24.23 -29.66 -3.79
C ARG A 264 23.87 -29.02 -5.13
N ILE A 265 24.54 -29.45 -6.19
CA ILE A 265 24.32 -28.96 -7.55
C ILE A 265 24.11 -30.14 -8.51
N PRO A 266 23.45 -29.93 -9.66
CA PRO A 266 23.47 -30.92 -10.72
C PRO A 266 24.91 -31.26 -11.10
N GLU A 267 25.19 -32.52 -11.42
CA GLU A 267 26.53 -32.97 -11.84
C GLU A 267 27.09 -32.11 -13.00
N SER A 268 26.22 -31.60 -13.87
CA SER A 268 26.59 -30.73 -14.98
C SER A 268 27.31 -29.45 -14.53
N HIS A 269 26.97 -28.88 -13.37
CA HIS A 269 27.54 -27.65 -12.84
C HIS A 269 28.95 -27.84 -12.26
N ALA A 270 29.36 -29.09 -11.99
CA ALA A 270 30.70 -29.41 -11.52
C ALA A 270 31.70 -29.58 -12.68
N LYS A 271 31.24 -29.59 -13.94
CA LYS A 271 32.09 -29.80 -15.11
C LYS A 271 32.83 -28.51 -15.49
N LEU A 272 34.14 -28.65 -15.74
CA LEU A 272 34.97 -27.54 -16.22
C LEU A 272 34.41 -26.96 -17.53
N GLY A 273 34.37 -25.63 -17.61
CA GLY A 273 33.87 -24.90 -18.77
C GLY A 273 32.35 -24.73 -18.85
N TRP A 274 31.58 -25.26 -17.88
CA TRP A 274 30.11 -25.13 -17.82
C TRP A 274 29.64 -23.67 -17.92
N SER A 275 30.19 -22.78 -17.10
CA SER A 275 29.68 -21.42 -16.99
C SER A 275 30.10 -20.48 -18.12
N ASN A 276 31.28 -20.66 -18.71
CA ASN A 276 31.89 -19.61 -19.55
C ASN A 276 32.70 -20.10 -20.77
N ASP A 277 32.85 -21.41 -20.97
CA ASP A 277 33.62 -21.93 -22.10
C ASP A 277 32.72 -22.69 -23.09
N ARG A 278 32.36 -22.02 -24.18
CA ARG A 278 31.56 -22.60 -25.26
C ARG A 278 32.26 -23.76 -25.97
N ALA A 279 33.59 -23.80 -25.98
CA ALA A 279 34.35 -24.87 -26.63
C ALA A 279 34.49 -26.13 -25.76
N SER A 280 34.13 -26.05 -24.47
CA SER A 280 34.30 -27.15 -23.51
C SER A 280 33.42 -28.38 -23.77
N GLY A 281 32.41 -28.28 -24.64
CA GLY A 281 31.39 -29.32 -24.84
C GLY A 281 30.43 -29.50 -23.64
N ASN A 282 30.68 -28.82 -22.53
CA ASN A 282 29.85 -28.82 -21.32
C ASN A 282 29.18 -27.45 -21.10
N PHE A 283 29.19 -26.55 -22.07
CA PHE A 283 28.70 -25.18 -21.88
C PHE A 283 27.21 -25.12 -21.52
N HIS A 284 26.87 -24.39 -20.46
CA HIS A 284 25.49 -24.25 -19.96
C HIS A 284 24.56 -23.64 -21.02
N GLY A 285 25.07 -22.82 -21.93
CA GLY A 285 24.29 -22.24 -23.01
C GLY A 285 23.68 -23.29 -23.95
N ASP A 286 24.35 -24.43 -24.16
CA ASP A 286 23.81 -25.52 -24.99
C ASP A 286 22.74 -26.33 -24.24
N ALA A 287 22.89 -26.49 -22.93
CA ALA A 287 21.88 -27.12 -22.08
C ALA A 287 20.64 -26.23 -21.91
N ALA A 288 20.84 -24.93 -21.68
CA ALA A 288 19.80 -23.92 -21.56
C ALA A 288 18.91 -23.82 -22.82
N ARG A 289 19.50 -23.98 -24.01
CA ARG A 289 18.77 -24.03 -25.28
C ARG A 289 17.84 -25.25 -25.41
N ARG A 290 18.14 -26.35 -24.73
CA ARG A 290 17.30 -27.57 -24.78
C ARG A 290 16.11 -27.47 -23.85
N ASN A 291 16.31 -26.93 -22.65
CA ASN A 291 15.25 -26.79 -21.66
C ASN A 291 15.59 -25.73 -20.60
N ILE A 292 15.26 -24.47 -20.87
CA ILE A 292 15.51 -23.36 -19.93
C ILE A 292 14.62 -23.44 -18.68
N THR A 293 13.42 -24.02 -18.78
CA THR A 293 12.48 -24.11 -17.64
C THR A 293 12.96 -25.07 -16.57
N SER A 294 13.70 -26.11 -16.94
CA SER A 294 14.38 -26.99 -15.97
C SER A 294 15.40 -26.23 -15.10
N CYS A 295 16.04 -25.18 -15.63
CA CYS A 295 16.99 -24.35 -14.90
C CYS A 295 16.28 -23.32 -14.01
N ALA A 296 15.21 -22.71 -14.53
CA ALA A 296 14.38 -21.75 -13.79
C ALA A 296 13.80 -22.36 -12.50
N ALA A 297 13.47 -23.65 -12.50
CA ALA A 297 12.97 -24.34 -11.30
C ALA A 297 13.88 -24.21 -10.06
N CYS A 298 15.18 -23.99 -10.24
CA CYS A 298 16.14 -23.76 -9.15
C CYS A 298 16.71 -22.33 -9.13
N HIS A 299 16.84 -21.67 -10.29
CA HIS A 299 17.49 -20.36 -10.43
C HIS A 299 16.54 -19.17 -10.57
N ASP A 300 15.23 -19.39 -10.49
CA ASP A 300 14.24 -18.31 -10.53
C ASP A 300 14.09 -17.65 -9.15
N GLN A 301 14.41 -16.35 -9.08
CA GLN A 301 14.27 -15.50 -7.88
C GLN A 301 13.19 -14.42 -8.09
N GLY A 302 12.17 -14.72 -8.90
CA GLY A 302 11.08 -13.78 -9.18
C GLY A 302 11.41 -12.79 -10.29
N ALA A 303 10.94 -11.53 -10.14
CA ALA A 303 11.05 -10.50 -11.19
C ALA A 303 12.51 -10.24 -11.64
N ASP A 304 13.48 -10.49 -10.77
CA ASP A 304 14.92 -10.34 -11.04
C ASP A 304 15.61 -11.71 -11.14
N SER A 305 15.26 -12.52 -12.15
CA SER A 305 15.90 -13.81 -12.41
C SER A 305 17.42 -13.68 -12.59
N LEU A 306 18.21 -14.56 -11.98
CA LEU A 306 19.68 -14.60 -12.11
C LEU A 306 20.15 -14.59 -13.57
N CYS A 307 19.32 -15.12 -14.48
CA CYS A 307 19.59 -15.16 -15.91
C CYS A 307 19.78 -13.75 -16.52
N VAL A 308 18.96 -12.76 -16.12
CA VAL A 308 19.00 -11.42 -16.73
C VAL A 308 20.24 -10.62 -16.34
N ALA A 309 20.83 -10.91 -15.17
CA ALA A 309 22.07 -10.27 -14.72
C ALA A 309 23.22 -10.48 -15.72
N CYS A 310 23.28 -11.65 -16.35
CA CYS A 310 24.30 -12.00 -17.35
C CYS A 310 23.81 -11.84 -18.80
N HIS A 311 22.56 -12.17 -19.10
CA HIS A 311 22.01 -12.23 -20.46
C HIS A 311 21.21 -10.99 -20.91
N GLN A 312 21.35 -9.88 -20.20
CA GLN A 312 20.86 -8.58 -20.66
C GLN A 312 21.65 -8.05 -21.88
N VAL A 313 21.05 -7.10 -22.60
CA VAL A 313 21.74 -6.39 -23.69
C VAL A 313 22.97 -5.67 -23.13
N GLY A 314 24.16 -6.02 -23.65
CA GLY A 314 25.44 -5.50 -23.14
C GLY A 314 26.02 -6.25 -21.93
N GLY A 315 25.33 -7.27 -21.42
CA GLY A 315 25.84 -8.15 -20.36
C GLY A 315 26.86 -9.18 -20.87
N PRO A 316 27.63 -9.80 -19.97
CA PRO A 316 28.71 -10.74 -20.33
C PRO A 316 28.22 -12.03 -21.01
N GLY A 317 26.98 -12.44 -20.76
CA GLY A 317 26.34 -13.57 -21.42
C GLY A 317 25.70 -13.21 -22.77
N GLY A 318 25.52 -11.92 -23.06
CA GLY A 318 24.91 -11.42 -24.29
C GLY A 318 23.48 -11.90 -24.55
N ASN A 319 22.96 -11.60 -25.74
CA ASN A 319 21.63 -12.05 -26.15
C ASN A 319 21.58 -13.59 -26.20
N PRO A 320 20.62 -14.25 -25.52
CA PRO A 320 20.50 -15.72 -25.54
C PRO A 320 20.19 -16.27 -26.95
N HIS A 321 19.60 -15.43 -27.81
CA HIS A 321 19.33 -15.77 -29.21
C HIS A 321 20.55 -15.53 -30.10
N PRO A 322 20.89 -16.46 -31.01
CA PRO A 322 21.88 -16.19 -32.05
C PRO A 322 21.40 -15.07 -32.99
N SER A 323 22.33 -14.39 -33.66
CA SER A 323 22.00 -13.30 -34.61
C SER A 323 21.08 -13.73 -35.75
N SER A 324 21.01 -15.02 -36.07
CA SER A 324 20.15 -15.61 -37.09
C SER A 324 18.79 -16.10 -36.58
N PHE A 325 18.49 -15.98 -35.28
CA PHE A 325 17.30 -16.58 -34.67
C PHE A 325 15.98 -16.12 -35.33
N ARG A 326 15.83 -14.81 -35.55
CA ARG A 326 14.65 -14.21 -36.19
C ARG A 326 14.46 -14.59 -37.67
N LYS A 327 15.38 -15.36 -38.26
CA LYS A 327 15.22 -15.89 -39.63
C LYS A 327 14.40 -17.17 -39.69
N ARG A 328 14.21 -17.86 -38.56
CA ARG A 328 13.50 -19.15 -38.49
C ARG A 328 12.39 -19.19 -37.43
N HIS A 329 12.33 -18.16 -36.58
CA HIS A 329 11.41 -18.07 -35.46
C HIS A 329 10.76 -16.69 -35.47
N ASP A 330 9.43 -16.66 -35.39
CA ASP A 330 8.65 -15.43 -35.25
C ASP A 330 8.18 -15.25 -33.79
N ALA A 331 7.45 -14.17 -33.53
CA ALA A 331 6.97 -13.87 -32.18
C ALA A 331 5.87 -14.84 -31.69
N GLY A 332 5.21 -15.56 -32.60
CA GLY A 332 4.17 -16.54 -32.31
C GLY A 332 4.69 -17.78 -31.60
N ASP A 333 5.95 -18.16 -31.81
CA ASP A 333 6.62 -19.31 -31.17
C ASP A 333 6.60 -19.24 -29.62
N ILE A 334 6.43 -18.05 -29.06
CA ILE A 334 6.31 -17.82 -27.61
C ILE A 334 5.06 -18.50 -27.03
N ARG A 335 4.00 -18.65 -27.84
CA ARG A 335 2.73 -19.26 -27.41
C ARG A 335 2.80 -20.78 -27.35
N ASP A 336 3.59 -21.38 -28.21
CA ASP A 336 3.64 -22.84 -28.40
C ASP A 336 4.76 -23.50 -27.58
N ASN A 337 5.66 -22.70 -26.99
CA ASN A 337 6.82 -23.21 -26.25
C ASN A 337 6.96 -22.53 -24.89
N ALA A 338 7.43 -23.28 -23.89
CA ALA A 338 7.64 -22.74 -22.55
C ALA A 338 8.89 -21.84 -22.50
N MET A 339 8.69 -20.53 -22.41
CA MET A 339 9.75 -19.50 -22.40
C MET A 339 9.75 -18.70 -21.10
N CYS A 340 10.90 -18.11 -20.74
CA CYS A 340 11.03 -17.25 -19.57
C CYS A 340 10.21 -15.97 -19.75
N ARG A 341 9.24 -15.74 -18.86
CA ARG A 341 8.29 -14.62 -18.97
C ARG A 341 8.90 -13.25 -18.75
N ASN A 342 10.08 -13.16 -18.15
CA ASN A 342 10.77 -11.87 -17.95
C ASN A 342 11.24 -11.26 -19.28
N CYS A 343 11.57 -12.08 -20.28
CA CYS A 343 11.93 -11.63 -21.63
C CYS A 343 10.81 -11.88 -22.66
N HIS A 344 9.90 -12.82 -22.37
CA HIS A 344 8.81 -13.24 -23.24
C HIS A 344 7.47 -13.13 -22.50
N THR A 345 7.09 -11.90 -22.16
CA THR A 345 5.74 -11.61 -21.68
C THR A 345 4.77 -11.95 -22.82
N ALA A 346 3.90 -12.94 -22.61
CA ALA A 346 2.88 -13.29 -23.59
C ALA A 346 2.16 -12.02 -24.07
N GLY A 347 2.18 -11.79 -25.38
CA GLY A 347 1.42 -10.71 -26.02
C GLY A 347 -0.07 -10.97 -25.98
#